data_AF-I0JLM7-F1
#
_entry.id   AF-I0JLM7-F1
#
_cell.length_a   1.000
_cell.length_b   1.000
_cell.length_c   1.000
_cell.angle_alpha   90.00
_cell.angle_beta   90.00
_cell.angle_gamma   90.00
#
_symmetry.space_group_name_H-M   'P 1'
#
loop_
_entity.id
_entity.type
_entity.pdbx_description
1 polymer ?
#
loop_
_entity_poly.entity_id
_entity_poly.type
_entity_poly.pdbx_seq_one_letter_code
_entity_poly.pdbx_strand_id
1 'polypeptide(L)' 'MGIFFKQMSESQIKNSRQGIYQGFYVYMMLLLVNVIGDYFFEGPLFSSAFVFWAGIIASSGWAFILDLKDKRRQKKAP' A
#
# COMPACT_ATOMS: atom_id res chain seq x y z
N MET A 1 16.23 15.50 -17.49
CA MET A 1 15.19 14.70 -16.81
C MET A 1 13.93 15.53 -16.73
N GLY A 2 12.81 15.03 -17.26
CA GLY A 2 11.57 15.79 -17.47
C GLY A 2 10.90 16.25 -16.16
N ILE A 3 10.17 17.35 -16.28
CA ILE A 3 9.64 18.27 -15.25
C ILE A 3 8.62 17.64 -14.25
N PHE A 4 8.37 16.33 -14.26
CA PHE A 4 7.22 15.75 -13.55
C PHE A 4 7.50 14.84 -12.34
N PHE A 5 8.77 14.52 -12.03
CA PHE A 5 9.08 13.65 -10.89
C PHE A 5 10.06 14.32 -9.93
N LYS A 6 9.54 14.71 -8.76
CA LYS A 6 10.38 15.13 -7.63
C LYS A 6 11.19 13.91 -7.16
N GLN A 7 12.49 14.08 -7.03
CA GLN A 7 13.37 13.06 -6.47
C GLN A 7 12.95 12.74 -5.02
N MET A 8 12.71 11.46 -4.73
CA MET A 8 12.38 11.00 -3.39
C MET A 8 13.60 11.11 -2.48
N SER A 9 13.40 11.55 -1.23
CA SER A 9 14.45 11.44 -0.21
C SER A 9 14.63 10.00 0.27
N GLU A 10 15.77 9.69 0.89
CA GLU A 10 16.04 8.39 1.51
C GLU A 10 14.93 7.94 2.48
N SER A 11 14.36 8.86 3.26
CA SER A 11 13.23 8.57 4.16
C SER A 11 11.97 8.17 3.39
N GLN A 12 11.67 8.84 2.27
CA GLN A 12 10.52 8.51 1.43
C GLN A 12 10.70 7.17 0.73
N ILE A 13 11.92 6.83 0.30
CA ILE A 13 12.24 5.52 -0.27
C ILE A 13 12.01 4.42 0.77
N LYS A 14 12.49 4.63 2.01
CA LYS A 14 12.27 3.69 3.12
C LYS A 14 10.78 3.50 3.43
N ASN A 15 10.02 4.58 3.52
CA ASN A 15 8.58 4.54 3.79
C ASN A 15 7.79 3.89 2.64
N SER A 16 8.17 4.18 1.40
CA SER A 16 7.61 3.54 0.20
C SER A 16 7.85 2.03 0.21
N ARG A 17 9.06 1.59 0.54
CA ARG A 17 9.38 0.16 0.66
C ARG A 17 8.54 -0.52 1.75
N GLN A 18 8.35 0.13 2.90
CA GLN A 18 7.45 -0.37 3.94
C GLN A 18 6.00 -0.43 3.47
N GLY A 19 5.53 0.58 2.74
CA GLY A 19 4.21 0.59 2.10
C GLY A 19 4.01 -0.59 1.15
N ILE A 20 4.98 -0.86 0.28
CA ILE A 20 4.95 -1.99 -0.64
C ILE A 20 4.78 -3.32 0.12
N TYR A 21 5.54 -3.55 1.19
CA TYR A 21 5.36 -4.74 2.01
C TYR A 21 3.97 -4.81 2.63
N GLN A 22 3.48 -3.71 3.19
CA GLN A 22 2.15 -3.63 3.79
C GLN A 22 1.04 -3.96 2.77
N GLY A 23 1.10 -3.35 1.59
CA GLY A 23 0.14 -3.58 0.51
C GLY A 23 0.21 -4.99 -0.05
N PHE A 24 1.41 -5.59 -0.14
CA PHE A 24 1.56 -6.99 -0.52
C PHE A 24 0.88 -7.93 0.48
N TYR A 25 1.02 -7.70 1.79
CA TYR A 25 0.34 -8.51 2.80
C TYR A 25 -1.19 -8.38 2.71
N VAL A 26 -1.71 -7.16 2.50
CA VAL A 26 -3.15 -6.94 2.29
C VAL A 26 -3.63 -7.68 1.03
N TYR A 27 -2.87 -7.59 -0.06
CA TYR A 27 -3.19 -8.28 -1.30
C TYR A 27 -3.22 -9.81 -1.12
N MET A 28 -2.23 -10.38 -0.44
CA MET A 28 -2.18 -11.80 -0.10
C MET A 28 -3.37 -12.25 0.75
N MET A 29 -3.76 -11.45 1.76
CA MET A 29 -4.95 -11.75 2.57
C MET A 29 -6.24 -11.72 1.74
N LEU A 30 -6.41 -10.72 0.90
CA LEU A 30 -7.60 -10.61 0.04
C LEU A 30 -7.67 -11.76 -0.96
N LEU A 31 -6.55 -12.17 -1.54
CA LEU A 31 -6.49 -13.36 -2.39
C LEU A 31 -6.84 -14.63 -1.64
N LEU A 32 -6.32 -14.81 -0.43
CA LEU A 32 -6.65 -15.96 0.41
C LEU A 32 -8.16 -16.03 0.67
N VAL A 33 -8.78 -14.91 1.05
CA VAL A 33 -10.23 -14.83 1.25
C VAL A 33 -10.98 -15.11 -0.06
N ASN A 34 -10.48 -14.62 -1.20
CA ASN A 34 -11.14 -14.86 -2.48
C ASN A 34 -11.11 -16.35 -2.88
N VAL A 35 -10.00 -17.04 -2.63
CA VAL A 35 -9.86 -18.48 -2.86
C VAL A 35 -10.76 -19.30 -1.94
N ILE A 36 -10.86 -18.93 -0.66
CA ILE A 36 -11.81 -19.54 0.28
C ILE A 36 -13.25 -19.32 -0.23
N GLY A 37 -13.54 -18.10 -0.69
CA GLY A 37 -14.79 -17.75 -1.34
C GLY A 37 -15.17 -18.71 -2.45
N ASP A 38 -14.27 -18.85 -3.42
CA ASP A 38 -14.47 -19.68 -4.60
C ASP A 38 -14.71 -21.16 -4.23
N TYR A 39 -14.01 -21.66 -3.20
CA TYR A 39 -14.13 -23.05 -2.76
C TYR A 39 -15.40 -23.34 -1.94
N PHE A 40 -15.84 -22.41 -1.07
CA PHE A 40 -16.92 -22.67 -0.10
C PHE A 40 -18.26 -22.00 -0.46
N PHE A 41 -18.26 -20.97 -1.32
CA PHE A 41 -19.44 -20.11 -1.58
C PHE A 41 -19.81 -20.02 -3.06
N GLU A 42 -19.34 -20.97 -3.89
CA GLU A 42 -19.64 -21.06 -5.33
C GLU A 42 -19.21 -19.83 -6.16
N GLY A 43 -18.22 -19.08 -5.68
CA GLY A 43 -17.61 -18.00 -6.46
C GLY A 43 -16.75 -17.02 -5.65
N PRO A 44 -16.01 -16.14 -6.33
CA PRO A 44 -15.12 -15.18 -5.67
C PRO A 44 -15.92 -14.15 -4.86
N LEU A 45 -15.49 -13.92 -3.61
CA LEU A 45 -16.08 -12.91 -2.71
C LEU A 45 -15.79 -11.48 -3.15
N PHE A 46 -14.67 -11.26 -3.84
CA PHE A 46 -14.23 -9.96 -4.32
C PHE A 46 -13.91 -10.03 -5.82
N SER A 47 -14.24 -8.97 -6.54
CA SER A 47 -13.81 -8.85 -7.93
C SER A 47 -12.28 -8.70 -8.04
N SER A 48 -11.68 -9.22 -9.11
CA SER A 48 -10.23 -9.09 -9.35
C SER A 48 -9.77 -7.63 -9.38
N ALA A 49 -10.62 -6.73 -9.92
CA ALA A 49 -10.36 -5.30 -9.90
C ALA A 49 -10.29 -4.75 -8.47
N PHE A 50 -11.22 -5.15 -7.59
CA PHE A 50 -11.20 -4.72 -6.20
C PHE A 50 -9.94 -5.18 -5.48
N VAL A 51 -9.57 -6.47 -5.60
CA VAL A 51 -8.38 -7.03 -4.94
C VAL A 51 -7.11 -6.31 -5.41
N PHE A 52 -7.00 -6.06 -6.72
CA PHE A 52 -5.87 -5.32 -7.30
C PHE A 52 -5.76 -3.90 -6.74
N TRP A 53 -6.85 -3.12 -6.81
CA TRP A 53 -6.83 -1.73 -6.34
C TRP A 53 -6.66 -1.62 -4.83
N ALA A 54 -7.20 -2.56 -4.05
CA ALA A 54 -7.03 -2.58 -2.60
C ALA A 54 -5.55 -2.72 -2.20
N GLY A 55 -4.78 -3.57 -2.88
CA GLY A 55 -3.33 -3.70 -2.65
C GLY A 55 -2.56 -2.40 -2.94
N ILE A 56 -2.89 -1.72 -4.04
CA ILE A 56 -2.29 -0.43 -4.42
C ILE A 56 -2.64 0.65 -3.39
N ILE A 57 -3.93 0.78 -3.04
CA ILE A 57 -4.39 1.78 -2.07
C ILE A 57 -3.75 1.54 -0.70
N ALA A 58 -3.66 0.28 -0.26
CA ALA A 58 -3.00 -0.07 0.99
C ALA A 58 -1.51 0.31 0.97
N SER A 59 -0.80 -0.02 -0.11
CA SER A 59 0.62 0.31 -0.27
C SER A 59 0.88 1.81 -0.27
N SER A 60 0.20 2.54 -1.16
CA SER A 60 0.37 3.98 -1.30
C SER A 60 -0.15 4.74 -0.08
N GLY A 61 -1.27 4.30 0.50
CA GLY A 61 -1.84 4.88 1.70
C GLY A 61 -0.91 4.74 2.91
N TRP A 62 -0.30 3.57 3.09
CA TRP A 62 0.66 3.36 4.18
C TRP A 62 1.92 4.22 4.03
N ALA A 63 2.51 4.24 2.83
CA ALA A 63 3.67 5.09 2.53
C ALA A 63 3.35 6.57 2.77
N PHE A 64 2.17 7.03 2.35
CA PHE A 64 1.71 8.40 2.57
C PHE A 64 1.54 8.75 4.06
N ILE A 65 0.97 7.85 4.85
CA ILE A 65 0.81 8.04 6.30
C ILE A 65 2.18 8.14 6.99
N LEU A 66 3.15 7.31 6.60
CA LEU A 66 4.51 7.37 7.15
C LEU A 66 5.21 8.69 6.80
N ASP A 67 5.11 9.12 5.54
CA ASP A 67 5.66 10.40 5.09
C ASP A 67 5.05 11.59 5.84
N LEU A 68 3.74 11.56 6.12
CA LEU A 68 3.08 12.58 6.94
C LEU A 68 3.57 12.55 8.40
N LYS A 69 3.79 11.38 8.98
CA LYS A 69 4.32 11.23 10.33
C LYS A 69 5.76 11.77 10.42
N ASP A 70 6.60 11.47 9.45
CA ASP A 70 7.98 11.95 9.41
C ASP A 70 8.06 13.46 9.27
N LYS A 71 7.26 14.07 8.37
CA LYS A 71 7.15 15.53 8.25
C LYS A 71 6.73 16.20 9.55
N ARG A 72 5.79 15.60 10.29
CA ARG A 72 5.34 16.10 11.60
C ARG A 72 6.42 15.98 12.67
N ARG A 73 7.25 14.93 12.63
CA ARG A 73 8.38 14.75 13.55
C ARG A 73 9.47 15.78 13.30
N GLN A 74 9.82 16.02 12.04
CA GLN A 74 10.83 17.01 11.66
C GLN A 74 10.41 18.44 12.06
N LYS A 75 9.12 18.79 11.93
CA LYS A 75 8.58 20.08 12.39
C LYS A 75 8.58 20.28 13.91
N LYS A 76 8.72 19.21 14.71
CA LYS A 76 8.71 19.24 16.18
C LYS A 76 10.11 19.14 16.80
N ALA A 77 11.16 18.91 16.01
CA ALA A 77 12.53 18.94 16.49
C ALA A 77 12.95 20.40 16.72
N PRO A 78 13.57 20.74 17.88
CA PRO A 78 14.04 22.09 18.20
C PRO A 78 15.17 22.55 17.28
#